data_AF-X1MHF4-F1
#
_entry.id   AF-X1MHF4-F1
#
_cell.length_a   1.000
_cell.length_b   1.000
_cell.length_c   1.000
_cell.angle_alpha   90.00
_cell.angle_beta   90.00
_cell.angle_gamma   90.00
#
_symmetry.space_group_name_H-M   'P 1'
#
loop_
_entity.id
_entity.type
_entity.pdbx_description
1 polymer ?
#
loop_
_entity_poly.entity_id
_entity_poly.type
_entity_poly.pdbx_seq_one_letter_code
_entity_poly.pdbx_strand_id
1 'polypeptide(L)'
;GITAAHYLAKGGAKVAVFERELHVGGGIWGGGILFSRITIQKTAKKILEEFGVKLQPAKDGCYTADSVECVSKCTASAIDAGARIMVGLMAEDVMIREKDRVAGLVLNWGAVKAAHLHVDPLGIAARIVIDATGHEASIARVVERKIPGAKFPTRTGRIIGEKPLWADIGEREIVRNTREIYPGLIVTGMAASTVFGSPRMGPIFGGMFISGRRAAEIALKMLRKKR
;
A
#
# COMPACT_ATOMS: atom_id res chain seq x y z
N GLY A 1 -0.07 3.04 0.23
CA GLY A 1 -1.53 3.17 0.49
C GLY A 1 -2.05 4.54 0.11
N ILE A 2 -1.67 5.56 0.88
CA ILE A 2 -2.19 6.94 0.73
C ILE A 2 -2.05 7.53 -0.68
N THR A 3 -0.89 7.36 -1.33
CA THR A 3 -0.72 7.81 -2.73
C THR A 3 -1.71 7.14 -3.68
N ALA A 4 -1.98 5.84 -3.51
CA ALA A 4 -2.98 5.15 -4.32
C ALA A 4 -4.38 5.71 -4.06
N ALA A 5 -4.70 5.96 -2.78
CA ALA A 5 -5.99 6.53 -2.38
C ALA A 5 -6.24 7.91 -3.00
N HIS A 6 -5.23 8.80 -2.99
CA HIS A 6 -5.30 10.10 -3.65
C HIS A 6 -5.65 9.95 -5.14
N TYR A 7 -4.85 9.20 -5.90
CA TYR A 7 -5.05 9.09 -7.35
C TYR A 7 -6.34 8.33 -7.73
N LEU A 8 -6.79 7.38 -6.90
CA LEU A 8 -8.08 6.72 -7.08
C LEU A 8 -9.24 7.70 -6.88
N ALA A 9 -9.22 8.47 -5.79
CA ALA A 9 -10.28 9.42 -5.46
C ALA A 9 -10.32 10.56 -6.48
N LYS A 10 -9.16 11.11 -6.87
CA LYS A 10 -9.01 12.06 -7.98
C LYS A 10 -9.52 11.49 -9.31
N GLY A 11 -9.42 10.18 -9.52
CA GLY A 11 -9.96 9.45 -10.67
C GLY A 11 -11.47 9.20 -10.61
N GLY A 12 -12.17 9.72 -9.59
CA GLY A 12 -13.62 9.59 -9.40
C GLY A 12 -14.07 8.27 -8.76
N ALA A 13 -13.16 7.47 -8.21
CA ALA A 13 -13.53 6.27 -7.47
C ALA A 13 -13.98 6.60 -6.04
N LYS A 14 -14.93 5.83 -5.49
CA LYS A 14 -15.26 5.86 -4.06
C LYS A 14 -14.19 5.07 -3.31
N VAL A 15 -13.40 5.74 -2.47
CA VAL A 15 -12.20 5.15 -1.82
C VAL A 15 -12.35 5.16 -0.30
N ALA A 16 -12.06 4.02 0.31
CA ALA A 16 -11.85 3.88 1.75
C ALA A 16 -10.45 3.30 2.02
N VAL A 17 -9.76 3.84 3.02
CA VAL A 17 -8.48 3.36 3.54
C VAL A 17 -8.68 2.94 4.99
N PHE A 18 -8.22 1.74 5.34
CA PHE A 18 -8.25 1.22 6.70
C PHE A 18 -6.83 1.12 7.22
N GLU A 19 -6.56 1.77 8.35
CA GLU A 19 -5.28 1.82 9.03
C GLU A 19 -5.43 1.24 10.44
N ARG A 20 -4.53 0.33 10.81
CA ARG A 20 -4.57 -0.37 12.10
C ARG A 20 -4.23 0.58 13.25
N GLU A 21 -3.27 1.48 13.02
CA GLU A 21 -2.85 2.44 14.03
C GLU A 21 -3.84 3.61 14.12
N LEU A 22 -3.80 4.39 15.21
CA LEU A 22 -4.57 5.63 15.35
C LEU A 22 -3.98 6.80 14.54
N HIS A 23 -2.81 6.60 13.95
CA HIS A 23 -2.13 7.57 13.10
C HIS A 23 -1.95 7.00 11.69
N VAL A 24 -1.94 7.88 10.70
CA VAL A 24 -1.73 7.52 9.29
C VAL A 24 -0.25 7.65 8.94
N GLY A 25 0.23 6.88 7.97
CA GLY A 25 1.56 7.08 7.36
C GLY A 25 2.55 5.94 7.57
N GLY A 26 2.24 5.00 8.45
CA GLY A 26 3.07 3.81 8.70
C GLY A 26 4.51 4.17 9.03
N GLY A 27 5.47 3.45 8.44
CA GLY A 27 6.89 3.55 8.79
C GLY A 27 7.65 4.80 8.31
N ILE A 28 6.98 5.83 7.77
CA ILE A 28 7.68 7.02 7.24
C ILE A 28 8.12 7.98 8.36
N TRP A 29 7.33 8.10 9.44
CA TRP A 29 7.50 9.11 10.50
C TRP A 29 8.93 9.24 11.02
N GLY A 30 9.56 8.12 11.38
CA GLY A 30 10.91 8.09 11.95
C GLY A 30 12.05 8.20 10.93
N GLY A 31 11.75 8.38 9.64
CA GLY A 31 12.77 8.44 8.59
C GLY A 31 13.80 7.30 8.65
N GLY A 32 15.08 7.62 8.54
CA GLY A 32 16.18 6.68 8.75
C GLY A 32 16.69 6.76 10.18
N ILE A 33 16.53 5.69 10.97
CA ILE A 33 17.02 5.58 12.36
C ILE A 33 16.67 6.80 13.25
N LEU A 34 15.42 7.30 13.15
CA LEU A 34 14.90 8.47 13.87
C LEU A 34 15.46 9.82 13.42
N PHE A 35 16.28 9.87 12.37
CA PHE A 35 16.46 11.10 11.63
C PHE A 35 15.21 11.32 10.78
N SER A 36 14.41 12.34 11.14
CA SER A 36 13.12 12.71 10.52
C SER A 36 13.24 13.24 9.09
N ARG A 37 13.91 12.46 8.24
CA ARG A 37 14.26 12.80 6.87
C ARG A 37 14.21 11.55 6.02
N ILE A 38 13.64 11.68 4.84
CA ILE A 38 13.53 10.60 3.85
C ILE A 38 14.27 10.97 2.57
N THR A 39 14.81 9.96 1.88
CA THR A 39 15.45 10.13 0.57
C THR A 39 14.47 9.77 -0.54
N ILE A 40 14.41 10.60 -1.59
CA ILE A 40 13.48 10.48 -2.70
C ILE A 40 14.24 10.53 -4.02
N GLN A 41 13.98 9.59 -4.92
CA GLN A 41 14.52 9.61 -6.28
C GLN A 41 13.82 10.67 -7.15
N LYS A 42 14.55 11.21 -8.14
CA LYS A 42 14.04 12.23 -9.08
C LYS A 42 12.71 11.88 -9.76
N THR A 43 12.46 10.59 -10.01
CA THR A 43 11.24 10.07 -10.64
C THR A 43 9.98 10.27 -9.79
N ALA A 44 10.11 10.29 -8.46
CA ALA A 44 9.00 10.50 -7.54
C ALA A 44 8.78 11.97 -7.16
N LYS A 45 9.71 12.87 -7.54
CA LYS A 45 9.67 14.31 -7.25
C LYS A 45 8.31 14.93 -7.56
N LYS A 46 7.81 14.73 -8.80
CA LYS A 46 6.56 15.33 -9.27
C LYS A 46 5.34 14.94 -8.42
N ILE A 47 5.31 13.71 -7.90
CA ILE A 47 4.21 13.22 -7.05
C ILE A 47 4.20 13.98 -5.73
N LEU A 48 5.38 14.15 -5.11
CA LEU A 48 5.50 14.86 -3.84
C LEU A 48 5.27 16.37 -3.97
N GLU A 49 5.72 16.98 -5.08
CA GLU A 49 5.39 18.38 -5.39
C GLU A 49 3.89 18.58 -5.61
N GLU A 50 3.22 17.64 -6.28
CA GLU A 50 1.75 17.65 -6.43
C GLU A 50 1.04 17.60 -5.07
N PHE A 51 1.63 16.92 -4.09
CA PHE A 51 1.11 16.88 -2.70
C PHE A 51 1.58 18.06 -1.87
N GLY A 52 2.36 18.98 -2.44
CA GLY A 52 2.87 20.18 -1.79
C GLY A 52 4.03 19.94 -0.83
N VAL A 53 4.69 18.77 -0.84
CA VAL A 53 5.83 18.46 0.03
C VAL A 53 7.06 19.24 -0.40
N LYS A 54 7.72 19.91 0.54
CA LYS A 54 8.98 20.61 0.29
C LYS A 54 10.12 19.62 0.10
N LEU A 55 10.82 19.74 -1.03
CA LEU A 55 11.95 18.90 -1.38
C LEU A 55 13.23 19.73 -1.40
N GLN A 56 14.28 19.20 -0.78
CA GLN A 56 15.62 19.78 -0.80
C GLN A 56 16.54 18.91 -1.65
N PRO A 57 17.33 19.48 -2.58
CA PRO A 57 18.31 18.72 -3.35
C PRO A 57 19.28 17.96 -2.44
N ALA A 58 19.66 16.75 -2.87
CA ALA A 58 20.67 15.92 -2.23
C ALA A 58 21.67 15.41 -3.29
N LYS A 59 22.61 14.55 -2.87
CA LYS A 59 23.59 13.94 -3.77
C LYS A 59 22.91 13.01 -4.79
N ASP A 60 23.63 12.74 -5.88
CA ASP A 60 23.26 11.75 -6.91
C ASP A 60 21.87 11.97 -7.53
N GLY A 61 21.46 13.23 -7.67
CA GLY A 61 20.17 13.61 -8.25
C GLY A 61 18.95 13.20 -7.39
N CYS A 62 19.18 12.83 -6.13
CA CYS A 62 18.13 12.57 -5.16
C CYS A 62 17.67 13.88 -4.49
N TYR A 63 16.56 13.76 -3.78
CA TYR A 63 15.98 14.81 -2.95
C TYR A 63 15.80 14.26 -1.54
N THR A 64 15.71 15.18 -0.58
CA THR A 64 15.29 14.86 0.78
C THR A 64 14.04 15.64 1.13
N ALA A 65 13.20 15.03 1.97
CA ALA A 65 12.03 15.68 2.57
C ALA A 65 12.04 15.44 4.08
N ASP A 66 11.45 16.37 4.82
CA ASP A 66 11.04 16.13 6.20
C ASP A 66 9.97 15.02 6.21
N SER A 67 10.18 14.00 7.05
CA SER A 67 9.29 12.83 7.10
C SER A 67 7.90 13.17 7.63
N VAL A 68 7.80 14.06 8.61
CA VAL A 68 6.56 14.51 9.25
C VAL A 68 5.74 15.34 8.25
N GLU A 69 6.38 16.29 7.58
CA GLU A 69 5.75 17.09 6.53
C GLU A 69 5.24 16.18 5.40
N CYS A 70 6.07 15.22 4.96
CA CYS A 70 5.72 14.30 3.89
C CYS A 70 4.46 13.50 4.22
N VAL A 71 4.39 12.87 5.39
CA VAL A 71 3.21 12.08 5.80
C VAL A 71 1.98 12.96 5.89
N SER A 72 2.10 14.12 6.55
CA SER A 72 0.98 15.03 6.80
C SER A 72 0.36 15.51 5.49
N LYS A 73 1.18 15.98 4.56
CA LYS A 73 0.73 16.49 3.26
C LYS A 73 0.22 15.42 2.32
N CYS A 74 0.85 14.24 2.30
CA CYS A 74 0.32 13.10 1.55
C CYS A 74 -1.08 12.71 2.05
N THR A 75 -1.27 12.69 3.38
CA THR A 75 -2.54 12.33 4.00
C THR A 75 -3.62 13.37 3.69
N ALA A 76 -3.33 14.66 3.90
CA ALA A 76 -4.23 15.75 3.54
C ALA A 76 -4.62 15.69 2.06
N SER A 77 -3.65 15.54 1.17
CA SER A 77 -3.88 15.42 -0.27
C SER A 77 -4.82 14.26 -0.65
N ALA A 78 -4.75 13.12 0.03
CA ALA A 78 -5.68 12.01 -0.21
C ALA A 78 -7.11 12.32 0.28
N ILE A 79 -7.23 12.96 1.43
CA ILE A 79 -8.52 13.39 2.01
C ILE A 79 -9.18 14.43 1.11
N ASP A 80 -8.42 15.45 0.69
CA ASP A 80 -8.88 16.53 -0.18
C ASP A 80 -9.31 16.01 -1.55
N ALA A 81 -8.68 14.95 -2.05
CA ALA A 81 -9.10 14.25 -3.26
C ALA A 81 -10.40 13.43 -3.10
N GLY A 82 -10.89 13.25 -1.87
CA GLY A 82 -12.15 12.57 -1.55
C GLY A 82 -12.01 11.16 -0.96
N ALA A 83 -10.79 10.71 -0.62
CA ALA A 83 -10.62 9.43 0.07
C ALA A 83 -11.08 9.51 1.52
N ARG A 84 -11.78 8.48 2.01
CA ARG A 84 -12.09 8.33 3.44
C ARG A 84 -11.05 7.46 4.11
N ILE A 85 -10.45 7.95 5.19
CA ILE A 85 -9.43 7.23 5.96
C ILE A 85 -10.01 6.92 7.33
N MET A 86 -10.00 5.63 7.70
CA MET A 86 -10.50 5.14 8.98
C MET A 86 -9.34 4.48 9.72
N VAL A 87 -9.01 5.02 10.88
CA VAL A 87 -7.90 4.59 11.74
C VAL A 87 -8.39 3.65 12.83
N GLY A 88 -7.47 2.88 13.43
CA GLY A 88 -7.81 1.87 14.45
C GLY A 88 -8.50 0.62 13.90
N LEU A 89 -8.64 0.47 12.58
CA LEU A 89 -9.29 -0.67 11.93
C LEU A 89 -8.27 -1.54 11.22
N MET A 90 -8.34 -2.84 11.45
CA MET A 90 -7.50 -3.81 10.76
C MET A 90 -8.33 -4.80 9.97
N ALA A 91 -7.85 -5.17 8.80
CA ALA A 91 -8.39 -6.30 8.05
C ALA A 91 -7.82 -7.60 8.62
N GLU A 92 -8.69 -8.45 9.15
CA GLU A 92 -8.34 -9.78 9.64
C GLU A 92 -8.62 -10.88 8.61
N ASP A 93 -9.53 -10.60 7.66
CA ASP A 93 -9.87 -11.52 6.58
C ASP A 93 -10.31 -10.77 5.29
N VAL A 94 -10.58 -11.53 4.23
CA VAL A 94 -11.14 -11.03 2.96
C VAL A 94 -12.54 -11.54 2.73
N MET A 95 -13.37 -10.75 2.05
CA MET A 95 -14.64 -11.23 1.53
C MET A 95 -14.41 -11.84 0.14
N ILE A 96 -14.92 -13.05 -0.09
CA ILE A 96 -14.91 -13.71 -1.39
C ILE A 96 -16.31 -13.78 -2.01
N ARG A 97 -16.36 -13.85 -3.34
CA ARG A 97 -17.56 -14.05 -4.17
C ARG A 97 -17.26 -15.08 -5.26
N GLU A 98 -18.11 -15.18 -6.28
CA GLU A 98 -18.02 -16.20 -7.32
C GLU A 98 -16.61 -16.32 -7.91
N LYS A 99 -16.17 -17.56 -8.13
CA LYS A 99 -14.81 -17.90 -8.61
C LYS A 99 -13.70 -17.42 -7.65
N ASP A 100 -13.97 -17.48 -6.35
CA ASP A 100 -13.10 -17.07 -5.26
C ASP A 100 -12.56 -15.64 -5.37
N ARG A 101 -13.25 -14.76 -6.10
CA ARG A 101 -12.79 -13.38 -6.29
C ARG A 101 -12.82 -12.62 -4.97
N VAL A 102 -11.73 -11.91 -4.64
CA VAL A 102 -11.71 -10.93 -3.55
C VAL A 102 -12.66 -9.76 -3.89
N ALA A 103 -13.64 -9.58 -3.02
CA ALA A 103 -14.78 -8.69 -3.19
C ALA A 103 -15.01 -7.77 -1.98
N GLY A 104 -14.03 -7.68 -1.08
CA GLY A 104 -14.13 -6.87 0.13
C GLY A 104 -13.12 -7.28 1.19
N LEU A 105 -13.22 -6.63 2.34
CA LEU A 105 -12.42 -6.90 3.53
C LEU A 105 -13.33 -7.26 4.70
N VAL A 106 -12.81 -8.04 5.63
CA VAL A 106 -13.43 -8.30 6.93
C VAL A 106 -12.59 -7.56 7.97
N LEU A 107 -13.21 -6.60 8.65
CA LEU A 107 -12.56 -5.60 9.48
C LEU A 107 -12.93 -5.78 10.94
N ASN A 108 -11.96 -5.54 11.81
CA ASN A 108 -12.17 -5.44 13.25
C ASN A 108 -11.38 -4.26 13.81
N TRP A 109 -11.73 -3.79 15.00
CA TRP A 109 -10.95 -2.79 15.70
C TRP A 109 -9.63 -3.40 16.18
N GLY A 110 -8.52 -2.68 15.96
CA GLY A 110 -7.23 -3.04 16.53
C GLY A 110 -7.30 -3.16 18.05
N ALA A 111 -8.15 -2.36 18.70
CA ALA A 111 -8.42 -2.42 20.14
C ALA A 111 -9.06 -3.74 20.59
N VAL A 112 -9.99 -4.31 19.82
CA VAL A 112 -10.61 -5.63 20.11
C VAL A 112 -9.53 -6.71 20.14
N LYS A 113 -8.64 -6.70 19.13
CA LYS A 113 -7.52 -7.63 19.05
C LYS A 113 -6.51 -7.42 20.19
N ALA A 114 -6.16 -6.17 20.49
CA ALA A 114 -5.21 -5.83 21.56
C ALA A 114 -5.73 -6.20 22.95
N ALA A 115 -7.04 -6.12 23.16
CA ALA A 115 -7.70 -6.52 24.40
C ALA A 115 -8.04 -8.01 24.47
N HIS A 116 -7.71 -8.81 23.44
CA HIS A 116 -8.03 -10.24 23.36
C HIS A 116 -9.53 -10.55 23.53
N LEU A 117 -10.40 -9.67 23.02
CA LEU A 117 -11.84 -9.84 23.13
C LEU A 117 -12.39 -10.73 22.00
N HIS A 118 -13.36 -11.58 22.33
CA HIS A 118 -14.09 -12.41 21.37
C HIS A 118 -15.26 -11.64 20.77
N VAL A 119 -14.98 -10.73 19.83
CA VAL A 119 -15.99 -9.93 19.13
C VAL A 119 -15.86 -10.16 17.63
N ASP A 120 -16.97 -10.53 17.00
CA ASP A 120 -17.04 -10.80 15.57
C ASP A 120 -16.74 -9.56 14.71
N PRO A 121 -16.08 -9.72 13.56
CA PRO A 121 -15.75 -8.63 12.65
C PRO A 121 -16.92 -8.22 11.74
N LEU A 122 -16.74 -7.13 10.99
CA LEU A 122 -17.69 -6.66 9.99
C LEU A 122 -17.11 -6.71 8.57
N GLY A 123 -17.94 -7.16 7.62
CA GLY A 123 -17.58 -7.18 6.20
C GLY A 123 -17.84 -5.84 5.51
N ILE A 124 -16.88 -5.36 4.72
CA ILE A 124 -17.06 -4.23 3.80
C ILE A 124 -16.80 -4.65 2.36
N ALA A 125 -17.82 -4.49 1.50
CA ALA A 125 -17.73 -4.85 0.11
C ALA A 125 -16.90 -3.83 -0.70
N ALA A 126 -16.06 -4.33 -1.61
CA ALA A 126 -15.27 -3.53 -2.53
C ALA A 126 -15.10 -4.24 -3.88
N ARG A 127 -15.12 -3.50 -4.99
CA ARG A 127 -14.87 -4.07 -6.32
C ARG A 127 -13.42 -4.53 -6.51
N ILE A 128 -12.50 -3.86 -5.81
CA ILE A 128 -11.05 -4.05 -5.84
C ILE A 128 -10.51 -3.75 -4.44
N VAL A 129 -9.61 -4.59 -3.96
CA VAL A 129 -8.82 -4.41 -2.73
C VAL A 129 -7.36 -4.14 -3.13
N ILE A 130 -6.71 -3.20 -2.44
CA ILE A 130 -5.28 -2.93 -2.59
C ILE A 130 -4.58 -3.24 -1.27
N ASP A 131 -3.74 -4.27 -1.26
CA ASP A 131 -2.84 -4.56 -0.16
C ASP A 131 -1.63 -3.60 -0.21
N ALA A 132 -1.62 -2.67 0.75
CA ALA A 132 -0.54 -1.74 0.98
C ALA A 132 0.04 -1.87 2.41
N THR A 133 -0.07 -3.06 3.01
CA THR A 133 0.27 -3.35 4.42
C THR A 133 1.77 -3.52 4.68
N GLY A 134 2.60 -3.08 3.73
CA GLY A 134 4.04 -3.08 3.85
C GLY A 134 4.63 -4.50 3.84
N HIS A 135 5.69 -4.71 4.62
CA HIS A 135 6.44 -5.96 4.68
C HIS A 135 5.56 -7.16 5.05
N GLU A 136 4.47 -6.93 5.79
CA GLU A 136 3.55 -7.99 6.22
C GLU A 136 2.75 -8.61 5.09
N ALA A 137 2.44 -7.86 4.01
CA ALA A 137 1.54 -8.30 2.94
C ALA A 137 0.31 -9.08 3.48
N SER A 138 -0.31 -8.53 4.53
CA SER A 138 -1.19 -9.29 5.42
C SER A 138 -2.43 -9.81 4.70
N ILE A 139 -2.95 -9.05 3.72
CA ILE A 139 -4.11 -9.46 2.91
C ILE A 139 -3.72 -10.57 1.95
N ALA A 140 -2.56 -10.45 1.27
CA ALA A 140 -2.05 -11.52 0.42
C ALA A 140 -1.83 -12.82 1.22
N ARG A 141 -1.30 -12.73 2.44
CA ARG A 141 -1.13 -13.89 3.33
C ARG A 141 -2.44 -14.51 3.79
N VAL A 142 -3.48 -13.70 4.01
CA VAL A 142 -4.83 -14.22 4.28
C VAL A 142 -5.32 -15.05 3.09
N VAL A 143 -5.22 -14.51 1.88
CA VAL A 143 -5.66 -15.21 0.65
C VAL A 143 -4.90 -16.53 0.45
N GLU A 144 -3.56 -16.50 0.56
CA GLU A 144 -2.73 -17.71 0.42
C GLU A 144 -3.08 -18.78 1.47
N ARG A 145 -3.36 -18.37 2.71
CA ARG A 145 -3.63 -19.28 3.82
C ARG A 145 -5.05 -19.87 3.77
N LYS A 146 -6.04 -19.05 3.43
CA LYS A 146 -7.47 -19.40 3.62
C LYS A 146 -8.18 -19.88 2.36
N ILE A 147 -7.67 -19.58 1.16
CA ILE A 147 -8.29 -20.02 -0.09
C ILE A 147 -7.53 -21.23 -0.63
N PRO A 148 -8.11 -22.45 -0.58
CA PRO A 148 -7.47 -23.64 -1.09
C PRO A 148 -7.10 -23.49 -2.57
N GLY A 149 -5.83 -23.76 -2.90
CA GLY A 149 -5.36 -23.69 -4.28
C GLY A 149 -5.20 -22.28 -4.86
N ALA A 150 -5.28 -21.23 -4.05
CA ALA A 150 -4.95 -19.88 -4.49
C ALA A 150 -3.52 -19.84 -5.07
N LYS A 151 -3.39 -19.25 -6.27
CA LYS A 151 -2.11 -19.09 -6.96
C LYS A 151 -1.84 -17.62 -7.24
N PHE A 152 -0.69 -17.14 -6.80
CA PHE A 152 -0.16 -15.83 -7.16
C PHE A 152 0.71 -15.92 -8.42
N PRO A 153 0.87 -14.82 -9.18
CA PRO A 153 1.69 -14.78 -10.41
C PRO A 153 3.18 -14.75 -10.09
N THR A 154 3.63 -15.64 -9.21
CA THR A 154 5.01 -15.84 -8.80
C THR A 154 5.51 -17.17 -9.32
N ARG A 155 6.83 -17.39 -9.31
CA ARG A 155 7.42 -18.64 -9.81
C ARG A 155 6.96 -19.90 -9.03
N THR A 156 6.50 -19.71 -7.79
CA THR A 156 6.06 -20.79 -6.90
C THR A 156 4.54 -20.89 -6.79
N GLY A 157 3.79 -19.95 -7.39
CA GLY A 157 2.36 -19.78 -7.11
C GLY A 157 2.04 -19.24 -5.72
N ARG A 158 3.06 -18.91 -4.92
CA ARG A 158 2.98 -18.52 -3.50
C ARG A 158 3.76 -17.23 -3.23
N ILE A 159 3.61 -16.66 -2.03
CA ILE A 159 4.44 -15.56 -1.54
C ILE A 159 5.89 -16.04 -1.43
N ILE A 160 6.82 -15.31 -2.05
CA ILE A 160 8.25 -15.69 -2.05
C ILE A 160 8.97 -15.18 -0.78
N GLY A 161 8.56 -14.02 -0.25
CA GLY A 161 9.23 -13.35 0.87
C GLY A 161 10.33 -12.40 0.40
N GLU A 162 10.41 -11.22 1.01
CA GLU A 162 11.40 -10.20 0.63
C GLU A 162 12.85 -10.63 0.88
N LYS A 163 13.77 -10.05 0.10
CA LYS A 163 15.22 -10.30 0.22
C LYS A 163 15.91 -9.21 1.07
N PRO A 164 17.16 -9.46 1.51
CA PRO A 164 18.00 -8.45 2.14
C PRO A 164 18.17 -7.17 1.30
N LEU A 165 18.72 -6.13 1.92
CA LEU A 165 18.75 -4.78 1.35
C LEU A 165 19.60 -4.70 0.08
N TRP A 166 18.99 -4.18 -0.98
CA TRP A 166 19.65 -3.69 -2.19
C TRP A 166 18.80 -2.57 -2.77
N ALA A 167 19.11 -1.33 -2.39
CA ALA A 167 18.25 -0.17 -2.64
C ALA A 167 17.88 0.04 -4.12
N ASP A 168 18.88 0.02 -5.01
CA ASP A 168 18.65 0.30 -6.43
C ASP A 168 17.76 -0.74 -7.11
N ILE A 169 17.89 -2.01 -6.72
CA ILE A 169 17.05 -3.09 -7.25
C ILE A 169 15.67 -3.05 -6.59
N GLY A 170 15.60 -2.85 -5.27
CA GLY A 170 14.35 -2.77 -4.53
C GLY A 170 13.42 -1.67 -5.05
N GLU A 171 13.93 -0.44 -5.21
CA GLU A 171 13.15 0.69 -5.72
C GLU A 171 12.56 0.44 -7.12
N ARG A 172 13.35 -0.17 -8.02
CA ARG A 172 12.90 -0.51 -9.38
C ARG A 172 11.87 -1.64 -9.39
N GLU A 173 12.16 -2.71 -8.66
CA GLU A 173 11.34 -3.92 -8.68
C GLU A 173 9.98 -3.71 -8.02
N ILE A 174 9.84 -2.83 -7.03
CA ILE A 174 8.54 -2.53 -6.41
C ILE A 174 7.54 -1.97 -7.39
N VAL A 175 7.96 -1.03 -8.23
CA VAL A 175 7.08 -0.46 -9.26
C VAL A 175 6.70 -1.55 -10.26
N ARG A 176 7.64 -2.40 -10.67
CA ARG A 176 7.37 -3.54 -11.58
C ARG A 176 6.41 -4.55 -10.97
N ASN A 177 6.56 -4.84 -9.68
CA ASN A 177 5.80 -5.85 -8.95
C ASN A 177 4.44 -5.35 -8.47
N THR A 178 4.15 -4.05 -8.61
CA THR A 178 2.82 -3.51 -8.37
C THR A 178 1.86 -3.93 -9.49
N ARG A 179 0.97 -4.87 -9.15
CA ARG A 179 -0.03 -5.46 -10.07
C ARG A 179 -1.13 -6.20 -9.31
N GLU A 180 -2.17 -6.61 -10.03
CA GLU A 180 -3.14 -7.59 -9.54
C GLU A 180 -2.45 -8.95 -9.37
N ILE A 181 -2.50 -9.51 -8.15
CA ILE A 181 -1.86 -10.79 -7.81
C ILE A 181 -2.87 -11.92 -7.65
N TYR A 182 -4.14 -11.58 -7.51
CA TYR A 182 -5.24 -12.52 -7.38
C TYR A 182 -6.52 -11.77 -7.80
N PRO A 183 -7.57 -12.44 -8.32
CA PRO A 183 -8.75 -11.73 -8.80
C PRO A 183 -9.34 -10.78 -7.76
N GLY A 184 -9.28 -9.48 -8.04
CA GLY A 184 -9.76 -8.41 -7.15
C GLY A 184 -8.76 -7.91 -6.12
N LEU A 185 -7.54 -8.43 -6.09
CA LEU A 185 -6.49 -8.04 -5.15
C LEU A 185 -5.23 -7.54 -5.86
N ILE A 186 -4.89 -6.28 -5.62
CA ILE A 186 -3.66 -5.62 -6.08
C ILE A 186 -2.69 -5.48 -4.90
N VAL A 187 -1.40 -5.61 -5.15
CA VAL A 187 -0.36 -5.26 -4.17
C VAL A 187 0.41 -4.01 -4.59
N THR A 188 0.88 -3.24 -3.61
CA THR A 188 1.72 -2.06 -3.83
C THR A 188 2.73 -1.86 -2.69
N GLY A 189 3.77 -1.08 -2.94
CA GLY A 189 4.81 -0.80 -1.94
C GLY A 189 5.55 -2.06 -1.50
N MET A 190 5.96 -2.12 -0.22
CA MET A 190 6.71 -3.29 0.28
C MET A 190 5.92 -4.59 0.24
N ALA A 191 4.58 -4.56 0.24
CA ALA A 191 3.78 -5.78 0.06
C ALA A 191 4.05 -6.43 -1.31
N ALA A 192 4.31 -5.63 -2.34
CA ALA A 192 4.73 -6.13 -3.64
C ALA A 192 6.11 -6.81 -3.58
N SER A 193 7.08 -6.24 -2.85
CA SER A 193 8.38 -6.91 -2.63
C SER A 193 8.23 -8.24 -1.90
N THR A 194 7.40 -8.29 -0.86
CA THR A 194 7.14 -9.52 -0.10
C THR A 194 6.52 -10.61 -0.98
N VAL A 195 5.52 -10.27 -1.79
CA VAL A 195 4.86 -11.26 -2.66
C VAL A 195 5.84 -11.80 -3.73
N PHE A 196 6.59 -10.93 -4.39
CA PHE A 196 7.43 -11.32 -5.54
C PHE A 196 8.89 -11.64 -5.20
N GLY A 197 9.31 -11.43 -3.97
CA GLY A 197 10.65 -11.75 -3.47
C GLY A 197 11.77 -10.85 -3.96
N SER A 198 11.52 -9.54 -3.93
CA SER A 198 12.49 -8.50 -4.26
C SER A 198 13.26 -8.00 -3.03
N PRO A 199 14.46 -7.44 -3.20
CA PRO A 199 15.20 -6.76 -2.13
C PRO A 199 14.41 -5.60 -1.50
N ARG A 200 14.63 -5.36 -0.22
CA ARG A 200 14.23 -4.11 0.45
C ARG A 200 15.19 -2.96 0.10
N MET A 201 14.77 -1.71 0.33
CA MET A 201 15.57 -0.52 -0.03
C MET A 201 16.06 0.36 1.13
N GLY A 202 15.51 0.20 2.33
CA GLY A 202 15.85 1.08 3.45
C GLY A 202 15.17 2.45 3.34
N PRO A 203 15.77 3.55 3.84
CA PRO A 203 15.11 4.86 3.99
C PRO A 203 15.07 5.69 2.70
N ILE A 204 14.83 5.02 1.56
CA ILE A 204 14.56 5.64 0.27
C ILE A 204 13.14 5.24 -0.17
N PHE A 205 12.32 6.23 -0.52
CA PHE A 205 10.86 6.04 -0.61
C PHE A 205 10.28 6.34 -2.00
N GLY A 206 11.10 6.62 -3.01
CA GLY A 206 10.62 6.99 -4.34
C GLY A 206 9.71 5.92 -4.97
N GLY A 207 10.14 4.66 -4.89
CA GLY A 207 9.39 3.50 -5.35
C GLY A 207 8.06 3.31 -4.63
N MET A 208 7.93 3.74 -3.37
CA MET A 208 6.67 3.67 -2.61
C MET A 208 5.59 4.59 -3.21
N PHE A 209 5.95 5.83 -3.55
CA PHE A 209 5.01 6.78 -4.15
C PHE A 209 4.64 6.38 -5.58
N ILE A 210 5.63 5.97 -6.37
CA ILE A 210 5.42 5.56 -7.76
C ILE A 210 4.58 4.27 -7.83
N SER A 211 4.85 3.29 -6.96
CA SER A 211 4.01 2.09 -6.87
C SER A 211 2.58 2.43 -6.47
N GLY A 212 2.37 3.31 -5.49
CA GLY A 212 1.03 3.74 -5.10
C GLY A 212 0.24 4.34 -6.27
N ARG A 213 0.86 5.24 -7.05
CA ARG A 213 0.26 5.78 -8.27
C ARG A 213 -0.08 4.69 -9.29
N ARG A 214 0.86 3.78 -9.55
CA ARG A 214 0.64 2.65 -10.47
C ARG A 214 -0.51 1.74 -10.02
N ALA A 215 -0.63 1.47 -8.73
CA ALA A 215 -1.73 0.67 -8.18
C ALA A 215 -3.09 1.34 -8.45
N ALA A 216 -3.17 2.66 -8.29
CA ALA A 216 -4.37 3.43 -8.64
C ALA A 216 -4.69 3.36 -10.14
N GLU A 217 -3.69 3.51 -11.01
CA GLU A 217 -3.86 3.42 -12.47
C GLU A 217 -4.39 2.04 -12.90
N ILE A 218 -3.85 0.96 -12.32
CA ILE A 218 -4.30 -0.42 -12.58
C ILE A 218 -5.75 -0.60 -12.11
N ALA A 219 -6.05 -0.17 -10.88
CA ALA A 219 -7.39 -0.28 -10.31
C ALA A 219 -8.44 0.52 -11.12
N LEU A 220 -8.14 1.76 -11.53
CA LEU A 220 -9.05 2.55 -12.37
C LEU A 220 -9.32 1.87 -13.72
N LYS A 221 -8.30 1.29 -14.36
CA LYS A 221 -8.47 0.51 -15.60
C LYS A 221 -9.40 -0.69 -15.38
N MET A 222 -9.22 -1.41 -14.27
CA MET A 222 -10.08 -2.55 -13.91
C MET A 222 -11.52 -2.12 -13.61
N LEU A 223 -11.73 -0.97 -12.95
CA LEU A 223 -13.08 -0.45 -12.66
C LEU A 223 -13.84 -0.03 -13.93
N ARG A 224 -13.12 0.45 -14.95
CA ARG A 224 -13.69 0.83 -16.26
C ARG A 224 -14.10 -0.37 -17.11
N LYS A 225 -13.29 -1.44 -17.14
CA LYS A 225 -13.60 -2.68 -17.90
C LYS A 225 -14.83 -3.44 -17.40
N LYS A 226 -15.30 -3.11 -16.19
CA LYS A 226 -16.46 -3.74 -15.54
C LYS A 226 -17.70 -2.83 -15.54
N ARG A 227 -17.69 -1.75 -16.30
CA ARG A 227 -18.89 -1.02 -16.73
C ARG A 227 -19.31 -1.58 -18.07
#